data_AF-A0A7V2X9N8-F1
#
_entry.id   AF-A0A7V2X9N8-F1
#
_cell.length_a   1.000
_cell.length_b   1.000
_cell.length_c   1.000
_cell.angle_alpha   90.00
_cell.angle_beta   90.00
_cell.angle_gamma   90.00
#
_symmetry.space_group_name_H-M   'P 1'
#
loop_
_entity.id
_entity.type
_entity.pdbx_description
1 polymer ?
#
loop_
_entity_poly.entity_id
_entity_poly.type
_entity_poly.pdbx_seq_one_letter_code
_entity_poly.pdbx_strand_id
1 'polypeptide(L)' 'MKIGFYNVTAGTHWGGLETYCWEVGHQLAARGHRVSVIAGKGGTARRPDVEFVQVPYTPRGRFPDLGT' A
#
# COMPACT_ATOMS: atom_id res chain seq x y z
N MET A 1 12.60 -4.39 -11.11
CA MET A 1 11.82 -5.43 -10.40
C MET A 1 10.41 -4.90 -10.10
N LYS A 2 9.47 -5.76 -9.69
CA LYS A 2 8.16 -5.36 -9.16
C LYS A 2 8.20 -5.45 -7.63
N ILE A 3 7.89 -4.36 -6.93
CA ILE A 3 8.01 -4.26 -5.47
C ILE A 3 6.70 -3.74 -4.89
N GLY A 4 6.14 -4.42 -3.90
CA GLY A 4 4.90 -4.03 -3.24
C GLY A 4 5.12 -3.70 -1.76
N PHE A 5 4.74 -2.49 -1.35
CA PHE A 5 4.58 -2.13 0.06
C PHE A 5 3.13 -2.34 0.46
N TYR A 6 2.87 -3.33 1.32
CA TYR A 6 1.55 -3.55 1.88
C TYR A 6 1.45 -2.87 3.25
N ASN A 7 0.72 -1.77 3.30
CA ASN A 7 0.42 -1.07 4.53
C ASN A 7 -0.97 -0.43 4.42
N VAL A 8 -1.93 -0.99 5.13
CA VAL A 8 -3.34 -0.60 5.05
C VAL A 8 -3.60 0.86 5.44
N THR A 9 -2.72 1.46 6.26
CA THR A 9 -2.82 2.85 6.72
C THR A 9 -2.02 3.84 5.88
N ALA A 10 -1.22 3.38 4.90
CA ALA A 10 -0.33 4.24 4.12
C ALA A 10 -1.05 5.38 3.36
N GLY A 11 -2.32 5.20 3.03
CA GLY A 11 -3.14 6.22 2.39
C GLY A 11 -3.86 7.18 3.35
N THR A 12 -3.99 6.83 4.64
CA THR A 12 -4.93 7.50 5.57
C THR A 12 -4.28 8.03 6.85
N HIS A 13 -3.14 7.50 7.28
CA HIS A 13 -2.42 7.95 8.48
C HIS A 13 -1.06 8.51 8.16
N TRP A 14 -0.56 9.40 9.01
CA TRP A 14 0.77 10.00 8.89
C TRP A 14 1.64 9.49 10.04
N GLY A 15 2.75 8.84 9.69
CA GLY A 15 3.63 8.21 10.65
C GLY A 15 4.91 7.71 9.98
N GLY A 16 5.81 7.16 10.79
CA GLY A 16 7.12 6.70 10.30
C GLY A 16 7.01 5.58 9.26
N LEU A 17 6.11 4.62 9.48
CA LEU A 17 5.92 3.50 8.57
C LEU A 17 5.25 3.92 7.26
N GLU A 18 4.26 4.80 7.32
CA GLU A 18 3.59 5.32 6.13
C GLU A 18 4.56 6.16 5.31
N THR A 19 5.32 7.04 5.96
CA THR A 19 6.36 7.83 5.30
C THR A 19 7.42 6.94 4.66
N TYR A 20 7.89 5.92 5.37
CA TYR A 20 8.83 4.93 4.84
C TYR A 20 8.32 4.27 3.55
N CYS A 21 7.08 3.77 3.54
CA CYS A 21 6.52 3.10 2.35
C CYS A 21 6.51 4.02 1.11
N TRP A 22 6.18 5.30 1.29
CA TRP A 22 6.13 6.26 0.19
C TRP A 22 7.51 6.74 -0.24
N GLU A 23 8.38 7.11 0.70
CA GLU A 23 9.69 7.70 0.39
C GLU A 23 10.67 6.66 -0.13
N VAL A 24 10.71 5.47 0.47
CA VAL A 24 11.52 4.38 -0.06
C VAL A 24 10.95 3.90 -1.39
N GLY A 25 9.62 3.86 -1.51
CA GLY A 25 8.98 3.53 -2.78
C GLY A 25 9.37 4.48 -3.91
N HIS A 26 9.34 5.78 -3.65
CA HIS A 26 9.79 6.82 -4.58
C HIS A 26 11.26 6.64 -4.98
N GLN A 27 12.14 6.38 -4.00
CA GLN A 27 13.56 6.15 -4.27
C GLN A 27 13.81 4.88 -5.10
N LEU A 28 13.01 3.83 -4.91
CA LEU A 28 13.08 2.61 -5.69
C LEU A 28 12.52 2.81 -7.11
N ALA A 29 11.43 3.57 -7.25
CA ALA A 29 10.86 3.94 -8.54
C ALA A 29 11.85 4.76 -9.39
N ALA A 30 12.53 5.73 -8.78
CA ALA A 30 13.60 6.51 -9.41
C ALA A 30 14.78 5.65 -9.92
N ARG A 31 14.95 4.44 -9.38
CA ARG A 31 15.97 3.46 -9.82
C ARG A 31 15.43 2.48 -10.89
N GLY A 32 14.27 2.76 -11.47
CA GLY A 32 13.67 1.96 -12.53
C GLY A 32 12.90 0.73 -12.04
N HIS A 33 12.52 0.67 -10.77
CA HIS A 33 11.63 -0.38 -10.27
C HIS A 33 10.16 0.01 -10.45
N ARG A 34 9.29 -0.97 -10.73
CA ARG A 34 7.85 -0.76 -10.64
C ARG A 34 7.44 -0.97 -9.19
N VAL A 35 7.01 0.11 -8.53
CA VAL A 35 6.67 0.09 -7.12
C VAL A 35 5.19 0.37 -6.94
N SER A 36 4.55 -0.40 -6.07
CA SER A 36 3.17 -0.19 -5.66
C SER A 36 3.07 -0.06 -4.14
N VAL A 37 2.27 0.90 -3.67
CA VAL A 37 1.79 0.96 -2.29
C VAL A 37 0.36 0.45 -2.27
N ILE A 38 0.13 -0.65 -1.56
CA ILE A 38 -1.16 -1.32 -1.42
C ILE A 38 -1.74 -0.96 -0.05
N ALA A 39 -2.86 -0.26 -0.03
CA ALA A 39 -3.48 0.25 1.18
C ALA A 39 -5.01 0.06 1.20
N GLY A 40 -5.63 0.42 2.33
CA GLY A 40 -7.08 0.49 2.44
C GLY A 40 -7.70 1.56 1.53
N LYS A 41 -8.95 1.34 1.12
CA LYS A 41 -9.76 2.33 0.40
C LYS A 41 -9.99 3.59 1.24
N GLY A 42 -9.98 4.76 0.60
CA GLY A 42 -10.31 6.05 1.22
C GLY A 42 -9.11 6.96 1.52
N GLY A 43 -7.89 6.51 1.22
CA GLY A 43 -6.68 7.32 1.30
C GLY A 43 -6.29 8.02 0.00
N THR A 44 -5.21 8.79 0.05
CA THR A 44 -4.66 9.54 -1.09
C THR A 44 -3.21 9.14 -1.37
N ALA A 45 -2.84 9.09 -2.66
CA ALA A 45 -1.46 8.86 -3.06
C ALA A 45 -0.55 10.04 -2.66
N ARG A 46 0.70 9.75 -2.29
CA ARG A 46 1.67 10.80 -1.87
C ARG A 46 2.78 11.05 -2.88
N ARG A 47 3.05 10.09 -3.75
CA ARG A 47 4.10 10.12 -4.75
C ARG A 47 3.53 9.73 -6.11
N PRO A 48 3.68 10.57 -7.16
CA PRO A 48 3.05 10.31 -8.46
C PRO A 48 3.70 9.16 -9.23
N ASP A 49 4.94 8.80 -8.88
CA ASP A 49 5.75 7.76 -9.49
C ASP A 49 5.60 6.39 -8.80
N VAL A 50 4.79 6.32 -7.74
CA VAL A 50 4.47 5.09 -7.02
C VAL A 50 3.01 4.73 -7.29
N GLU A 51 2.76 3.52 -7.79
CA GLU A 51 1.41 3.04 -8.08
C GLU A 51 0.62 2.87 -6.77
N PHE A 52 -0.50 3.58 -6.64
CA PHE A 52 -1.34 3.48 -5.45
C PHE A 52 -2.50 2.52 -5.68
N VAL A 53 -2.47 1.38 -5.00
CA VAL A 53 -3.49 0.33 -5.11
C VAL A 53 -4.35 0.35 -3.85
N GLN A 54 -5.65 0.54 -4.02
CA GLN A 54 -6.59 0.57 -2.90
C GLN A 54 -7.48 -0.66 -2.89
N VAL A 55 -7.50 -1.34 -1.75
CA VAL A 55 -8.35 -2.52 -1.52
C VAL A 55 -9.40 -2.24 -0.44
N PRO A 56 -10.66 -2.66 -0.64
CA PRO A 56 -11.70 -2.47 0.37
C PRO A 56 -11.47 -3.42 1.55
N TYR A 57 -11.78 -2.97 2.77
CA TYR A 57 -11.86 -3.86 3.92
C TYR A 57 -13.04 -4.82 3.74
N THR A 58 -12.79 -6.11 3.91
CA THR A 58 -13.82 -7.15 3.92
C THR A 58 -13.81 -7.81 5.30
N PRO A 59 -14.91 -7.75 6.07
CA PRO A 59 -14.99 -8.39 7.37
C PRO A 59 -14.72 -9.90 7.28
N ARG A 60 -14.01 -10.44 8.27
CA ARG A 60 -13.64 -11.88 8.31
C ARG A 60 -14.84 -12.81 8.12
N GLY A 61 -15.99 -12.48 8.71
CA GLY A 61 -17.21 -13.30 8.60
C GLY A 61 -17.84 -13.35 7.20
N ARG A 62 -17.35 -12.59 6.22
CA ARG A 62 -17.75 -12.73 4.81
C ARG A 62 -16.93 -13.77 4.06
N PHE A 63 -15.79 -14.20 4.60
CA PHE A 63 -15.01 -15.28 4.02
C PHE A 63 -15.51 -16.63 4.55
N PRO A 64 -15.60 -17.66 3.70
CA PRO A 64 -15.88 -19.01 4.16
C PRO A 64 -14.85 -19.42 5.22
N ASP A 65 -15.31 -20.08 6.28
CA ASP A 65 -14.41 -20.75 7.20
C ASP A 65 -13.84 -21.99 6.50
N LEU A 66 -12.56 -21.92 6.12
CA LEU A 66 -11.86 -22.99 5.41
C LEU A 66 -11.18 -23.98 6.36
N GLY A 67 -11.37 -23.83 7.67
CA GLY A 67 -10.87 -24.78 8.67
C GLY A 67 -10.60 -24.18 10.05
N THR A 68 -10.72 -25.05 11.05
CA THR A 68 -10.26 -24.87 12.44
C THR A 68 -9.12 -25.82 12.75
#